data_AF-A0A519PJL3-F1
#
_entry.id   AF-A0A519PJL3-F1
#
_cell.length_a   1.000
_cell.length_b   1.000
_cell.length_c   1.000
_cell.angle_alpha   90.00
_cell.angle_beta   90.00
_cell.angle_gamma   90.00
#
_symmetry.space_group_name_H-M   'P 1'
#
loop_
_entity.id
_entity.type
_entity.pdbx_description
1 polymer ?
#
loop_
_entity_poly.entity_id
_entity_poly.type
_entity_poly.pdbx_seq_one_letter_code
_entity_poly.pdbx_strand_id
1 'polypeptide(L)' 'MSAVLDALTLRARATPGDIVLTWSGGALTAAELMTEVSCLAARLFGDLSPVGVALDNG' A
#
# COMPACT_ATOMS: atom_id res chain seq x y z
N MET A 1 -12.61 -7.87 -7.05
CA MET A 1 -11.34 -8.03 -6.30
C MET A 1 -10.21 -7.59 -7.22
N SER A 2 -9.28 -6.75 -6.76
CA SER A 2 -8.23 -6.17 -7.62
C SER A 2 -7.03 -7.12 -7.69
N ALA A 3 -6.66 -7.55 -8.91
CA ALA A 3 -5.52 -8.43 -9.13
C ALA A 3 -4.19 -7.87 -8.57
N VAL A 4 -4.07 -6.54 -8.49
CA VAL A 4 -2.89 -5.85 -7.93
C VAL A 4 -2.82 -6.05 -6.41
N LEU A 5 -3.94 -5.89 -5.71
CA LEU A 5 -4.01 -6.11 -4.26
C LEU A 5 -3.73 -7.58 -3.92
N ASP A 6 -4.23 -8.50 -4.73
CA ASP A 6 -3.99 -9.93 -4.54
C ASP A 6 -2.49 -10.27 -4.71
N ALA A 7 -1.85 -9.72 -5.75
CA ALA A 7 -0.41 -9.90 -5.98
C ALA A 7 0.46 -9.29 -4.88
N LEU A 8 0.13 -8.08 -4.40
CA LEU A 8 0.83 -7.42 -3.30
C LEU A 8 0.65 -8.18 -1.98
N THR A 9 -0.56 -8.68 -1.70
CA THR A 9 -0.84 -9.50 -0.52
C THR A 9 -0.05 -10.81 -0.54
N LEU A 10 0.03 -11.47 -1.70
CA LEU A 10 0.84 -12.67 -1.86
C LEU A 10 2.32 -12.37 -1.60
N ARG A 11 2.84 -11.26 -2.13
CA ARG A 11 4.24 -10.87 -1.97
C ARG A 11 4.57 -10.52 -0.53
N ALA A 12 3.70 -9.78 0.17
CA ALA A 12 3.88 -9.47 1.59
C ALA A 12 3.90 -10.73 2.48
N ARG A 13 3.24 -11.82 2.06
CA ARG A 13 3.31 -13.11 2.77
C ARG A 13 4.56 -13.91 2.42
N ALA A 14 4.94 -13.92 1.14
CA ALA A 14 6.04 -14.75 0.65
C ALA A 14 7.42 -14.15 0.97
N THR A 15 7.58 -12.84 0.79
CA THR A 15 8.84 -12.12 0.99
C THR A 15 8.59 -10.79 1.73
N PRO A 16 8.22 -10.83 3.02
CA PRO A 16 7.79 -9.66 3.78
C PRO A 16 8.83 -8.54 3.85
N GLY A 17 10.12 -8.88 3.88
CA GLY A 17 11.23 -7.93 3.95
C GLY A 17 11.73 -7.39 2.61
N ASP A 18 11.16 -7.82 1.47
CA ASP A 18 11.55 -7.29 0.16
C ASP A 18 11.16 -5.82 0.08
N ILE A 19 12.11 -4.95 -0.29
CA ILE A 19 11.80 -3.57 -0.65
C ILE A 19 10.97 -3.56 -1.93
N VAL A 20 9.78 -2.96 -1.87
CA VAL A 20 8.84 -2.87 -3.00
C VAL A 20 8.56 -1.43 -3.44
N LEU A 21 8.90 -0.45 -2.61
CA LEU A 21 8.76 0.98 -2.91
C LEU A 21 9.98 1.73 -2.37
N THR A 22 10.51 2.68 -3.15
CA THR A 22 11.63 3.55 -2.75
C THR A 22 11.35 4.98 -3.19
N TRP A 23 11.71 5.95 -2.36
CA TRP A 23 11.68 7.38 -2.67
C TRP A 23 12.88 8.08 -2.01
N SER A 24 13.05 9.38 -2.28
CA SER A 24 14.20 10.16 -1.81
C SER A 24 14.40 10.15 -0.29
N GLY A 25 13.35 9.90 0.48
CA GLY A 25 13.37 9.87 1.95
C GLY A 25 13.27 8.49 2.58
N GLY A 26 13.23 7.40 1.80
CA GLY A 26 13.10 6.06 2.39
C GLY A 26 12.62 4.96 1.45
N ALA A 27 12.28 3.84 2.05
CA ALA A 27 11.79 2.65 1.37
C ALA A 27 10.70 1.99 2.21
N LEU A 28 9.81 1.25 1.54
CA LEU A 28 8.87 0.34 2.20
C LEU A 28 9.13 -1.09 1.74
N THR A 29 9.16 -1.98 2.71
CA THR A 29 9.09 -3.42 2.48
C THR A 29 7.68 -3.85 2.10
N ALA A 30 7.54 -5.06 1.56
CA ALA A 30 6.25 -5.63 1.16
C ALA A 30 5.27 -5.70 2.35
N ALA A 31 5.75 -6.05 3.54
CA ALA A 31 4.93 -6.09 4.75
C ALA A 31 4.52 -4.68 5.23
N GLU A 32 5.43 -3.72 5.21
CA GLU A 32 5.14 -2.34 5.60
C GLU A 32 4.12 -1.69 4.66
N LEU A 33 4.29 -1.87 3.34
CA LEU A 33 3.34 -1.36 2.35
C LEU A 33 1.93 -1.90 2.60
N MET A 34 1.78 -3.21 2.85
CA MET A 34 0.45 -3.80 3.10
C MET A 34 -0.15 -3.36 4.43
N THR A 35 0.68 -3.06 5.43
CA THR A 35 0.24 -2.46 6.70
C THR A 35 -0.37 -1.09 6.45
N GLU A 36 0.33 -0.22 5.70
CA GLU A 36 -0.15 1.12 5.37
C GLU A 36 -1.42 1.08 4.53
N VAL A 37 -1.48 0.21 3.52
CA VAL A 37 -2.68 0.01 2.69
C VAL A 37 -3.87 -0.44 3.53
N SER A 38 -3.67 -1.37 4.47
CA SER A 38 -4.74 -1.84 5.37
C SER A 38 -5.23 -0.74 6.30
N CYS A 39 -4.31 0.07 6.84
CA CYS A 39 -4.64 1.22 7.68
C CYS A 39 -5.44 2.27 6.92
N LEU A 40 -5.02 2.62 5.70
CA LEU A 40 -5.74 3.54 4.83
C LEU A 40 -7.13 3.00 4.47
N ALA A 41 -7.23 1.73 4.09
CA ALA A 41 -8.50 1.09 3.75
C ALA A 41 -9.46 1.10 4.95
N ALA A 42 -8.98 0.81 6.16
CA ALA A 42 -9.79 0.88 7.38
C ALA A 42 -10.29 2.29 7.68
N ARG A 43 -9.47 3.32 7.43
CA ARG A 43 -9.85 4.73 7.63
C ARG A 43 -10.90 5.22 6.64
N LEU A 44 -10.86 4.70 5.41
CA LEU A 44 -11.81 5.05 4.35
C LEU A 44 -13.03 4.11 4.32
N PHE A 45 -13.05 3.08 5.16
CA PHE A 45 -14.11 2.08 5.16
C PHE A 45 -15.47 2.73 5.49
N GLY A 46 -16.45 2.49 4.63
CA GLY A 46 -17.81 3.02 4.79
C GLY A 46 -18.04 4.41 4.18
N ASP A 47 -17.00 5.08 3.68
CA ASP A 47 -17.14 6.28 2.86
C ASP A 47 -17.16 5.91 1.38
N LEU A 48 -18.26 6.25 0.69
CA LEU A 48 -18.45 6.00 -0.74
C LEU A 48 -18.11 7.23 -1.60
N SER A 49 -17.63 8.30 -0.97
CA SER A 49 -17.24 9.52 -1.66
C SER A 49 -16.00 9.29 -2.52
N PRO A 50 -15.85 10.00 -3.65
CA PRO A 50 -14.63 9.96 -4.44
C PRO A 50 -13.41 10.34 -3.59
N VAL A 51 -12.36 9.50 -3.64
CA VAL A 51 -11.11 9.76 -2.92
C VAL A 51 -10.17 10.57 -3.82
N GLY A 52 -9.90 11.82 -3.44
CA GLY A 52 -8.89 12.66 -4.07
C GLY A 52 -7.49 12.28 -3.59
N VAL A 53 -6.55 12.11 -4.53
CA VAL A 53 -5.15 11.77 -4.22
C VAL A 53 -4.26 12.92 -4.69
N ALA A 54 -3.68 13.65 -3.75
CA ALA A 54 -2.67 14.68 -4.02
C ALA A 54 -1.31 14.16 -3.54
N LEU A 55 -0.40 13.95 -4.49
CA LEU A 55 0.95 13.44 -4.22
C LEU A 55 1.96 14.51 -4.61
N ASP A 56 2.89 14.81 -3.71
CA ASP A 56 4.05 15.63 -3.99
C ASP A 56 5.18 14.70 -4.44
N ASN A 57 5.15 14.33 -5.72
CA ASN A 57 6.11 13.40 -6.33
C ASN A 57 7.39 14.15 -6.75
N GLY A 58 8.02 14.86 -5.80
CA GLY A 58 9.17 15.74 -6.00
C GLY A 58 10.17 15.29 -7.05
#